data_AF-A0A821LIS2-F1
#
_entry.id   AF-A0A821LIS2-F1
#
_cell.length_a   1.000
_cell.length_b   1.000
_cell.length_c   1.000
_cell.angle_alpha   90.00
_cell.angle_beta   90.00
_cell.angle_gamma   90.00
#
_symmetry.space_group_name_H-M   'P 1'
#
loop_
_entity.id
_entity.type
_entity.pdbx_description
1 polymer ?
#
loop_
_entity_poly.entity_id
_entity_poly.type
_entity_poly.pdbx_seq_one_letter_code
_entity_poly.pdbx_strand_id
1 'polypeptide(L)' 'MDIERVNIVFNYDMPEDSDTYLHRVARAGRFGTKGLAITYVADESDAGILNEVQSRFEVQ' A
#
# COMPACT_ATOMS: atom_id res chain seq x y z
N MET A 1 11.23 9.37 2.47
CA MET A 1 10.75 10.66 1.93
C MET A 1 9.65 11.17 2.85
N ASP A 2 9.82 12.38 3.37
CA ASP A 2 8.84 13.03 4.26
C ASP A 2 8.19 14.19 3.51
N ILE A 3 6.97 13.99 3.03
CA ILE A 3 6.15 15.02 2.40
C ILE A 3 4.89 15.11 3.27
N GLU A 4 4.69 16.26 3.89
CA GLU A 4 3.67 16.47 4.93
C GLU A 4 2.22 16.37 4.45
N ARG A 5 1.99 16.36 3.12
CA ARG A 5 0.65 16.40 2.51
C ARG A 5 0.39 15.30 1.48
N VAL A 6 0.88 14.09 1.73
CA VAL A 6 0.47 12.94 0.91
C VAL A 6 -0.79 12.34 1.53
N ASN A 7 -1.91 12.42 0.81
CA ASN A 7 -3.17 11.79 1.22
C ASN A 7 -3.54 10.58 0.35
N ILE A 8 -2.89 10.44 -0.81
CA ILE A 8 -3.15 9.35 -1.76
C ILE A 8 -1.82 8.77 -2.20
N VAL A 9 -1.71 7.44 -2.13
CA VAL A 9 -0.59 6.65 -2.64
C VAL A 9 -1.09 5.78 -3.78
N PHE A 10 -0.43 5.86 -4.94
CA PHE A 10 -0.64 4.95 -6.05
C PHE A 10 0.57 4.03 -6.18
N ASN A 11 0.38 2.74 -5.98
CA ASN A 11 1.35 1.72 -6.40
C ASN A 11 1.03 1.38 -7.85
N TYR A 12 1.74 2.04 -8.77
CA TYR A 12 1.60 1.79 -10.20
C TYR A 12 2.03 0.36 -10.56
N ASP A 13 3.14 -0.09 -9.97
CA ASP A 13 3.59 -1.48 -9.97
C ASP A 13 3.47 -2.06 -8.56
N MET A 14 3.10 -3.33 -8.47
CA MET A 14 2.96 -4.05 -7.20
C MET A 14 4.30 -4.06 -6.44
N PRO A 15 4.31 -3.79 -5.13
CA PRO A 15 5.51 -3.96 -4.31
C PRO A 15 5.97 -5.42 -4.30
N GLU A 16 7.28 -5.65 -4.09
CA GLU A 16 7.88 -7.00 -4.07
C GLU A 16 7.38 -7.87 -2.90
N ASP A 17 7.02 -7.23 -1.78
CA ASP A 17 6.57 -7.91 -0.57
C ASP A 17 5.64 -7.01 0.28
N SER A 18 5.05 -7.62 1.31
CA SER A 18 4.11 -6.96 2.22
C SER A 18 4.74 -5.88 3.11
N ASP A 19 6.04 -5.98 3.43
CA ASP A 19 6.77 -4.97 4.20
C ASP A 19 7.01 -3.70 3.38
N THR A 20 7.38 -3.85 2.12
CA THR A 20 7.56 -2.76 1.17
C THR A 20 6.23 -2.08 0.87
N TYR A 21 5.14 -2.85 0.75
CA TYR A 21 3.80 -2.30 0.65
C TYR A 21 3.48 -1.37 1.84
N LEU A 22 3.70 -1.84 3.07
CA LEU A 22 3.47 -1.06 4.29
C LEU A 22 4.28 0.25 4.28
N HIS A 23 5.56 0.18 3.93
CA HIS A 23 6.42 1.36 3.88
C HIS A 23 6.00 2.42 2.85
N ARG A 24 5.36 1.99 1.74
CA ARG A 24 4.80 2.90 0.73
C ARG A 24 3.49 3.54 1.23
N VAL A 25 2.54 2.74 1.72
CA VAL A 25 1.21 3.24 2.11
C VAL A 25 1.23 4.04 3.41
N ALA A 26 2.17 3.76 4.33
CA ALA A 26 2.36 4.52 5.57
C ALA A 26 2.79 5.99 5.35
N ARG A 27 3.00 6.42 4.10
CA ARG A 27 3.23 7.82 3.74
C ARG A 27 1.95 8.64 3.66
N ALA A 28 0.78 8.01 3.47
CA ALA A 28 -0.52 8.67 3.48
C ALA A 28 -1.17 8.69 4.86
N GLY A 29 -2.07 9.64 5.12
CA GLY A 29 -2.90 9.67 6.34
C GLY A 29 -2.13 10.05 7.62
N ARG A 30 -1.07 10.86 7.49
CA ARG A 30 -0.29 11.33 8.65
C ARG A 30 -1.07 12.37 9.46
N PHE A 31 -0.72 12.52 10.74
CA PHE A 31 -1.33 13.50 11.65
C PHE A 31 -2.85 13.34 11.85
N GLY A 32 -3.35 12.10 11.87
CA GLY A 32 -4.77 11.80 12.09
C GLY A 32 -5.66 12.13 10.88
N THR A 33 -5.06 12.41 9.73
CA THR A 33 -5.80 12.57 8.46
C THR A 33 -6.11 11.21 7.85
N LYS A 34 -7.14 11.14 7.01
CA LYS A 34 -7.43 9.91 6.24
C LYS A 34 -6.45 9.81 5.07
N GLY A 35 -5.94 8.61 4.83
CA GLY A 35 -5.13 8.27 3.66
C GLY A 35 -5.86 7.27 2.76
N LEU A 36 -5.59 7.32 1.46
CA LEU A 36 -6.05 6.35 0.47
C LEU A 36 -4.85 5.70 -0.21
N ALA A 37 -4.83 4.38 -0.32
CA ALA A 37 -3.86 3.65 -1.12
C ALA A 37 -4.60 2.90 -2.23
N ILE A 38 -4.13 3.05 -3.47
CA ILE A 38 -4.62 2.32 -4.64
C ILE A 38 -3.43 1.59 -5.23
N THR A 39 -3.59 0.29 -5.47
CA THR A 39 -2.54 -0.55 -6.05
C THR A 39 -3.08 -1.22 -7.29
N TYR A 40 -2.32 -1.13 -8.38
CA TYR A 40 -2.64 -1.87 -9.59
C TYR A 40 -2.11 -3.30 -9.47
N VAL A 41 -2.91 -4.24 -9.97
CA VAL A 41 -2.61 -5.66 -10.04
C VAL A 41 -2.64 -6.02 -11.51
N ALA A 42 -1.48 -6.35 -12.07
CA ALA A 42 -1.33 -6.63 -13.49
C ALA A 42 -1.41 -8.14 -13.80
N ASP A 43 -0.94 -8.99 -12.88
CA ASP A 43 -0.90 -10.44 -13.06
C ASP A 43 -1.22 -11.24 -11.79
N GLU A 44 -1.16 -12.57 -11.89
CA GLU A 44 -1.44 -13.48 -10.77
C GLU A 44 -0.38 -13.41 -9.66
N SER A 45 0.86 -13.04 -9.98
CA SER A 45 1.92 -12.90 -8.98
C SER A 45 1.64 -11.69 -8.09
N ASP A 46 1.20 -10.58 -8.68
CA ASP A 46 0.73 -9.40 -7.96
C ASP A 46 -0.46 -9.76 -7.06
N ALA A 47 -1.43 -10.51 -7.58
CA ALA A 47 -2.59 -10.94 -6.80
C ALA A 47 -2.17 -11.80 -5.59
N GLY A 48 -1.14 -12.64 -5.75
CA GLY A 48 -0.54 -13.40 -4.65
C GLY A 48 -0.01 -12.51 -3.53
N ILE A 49 0.74 -11.47 -3.88
CA ILE A 49 1.30 -10.50 -2.92
C ILE A 49 0.17 -9.70 -2.25
N LEU A 50 -0.90 -9.34 -2.99
CA LEU A 50 -2.04 -8.63 -2.42
C LEU A 50 -2.74 -9.46 -1.34
N ASN A 51 -2.93 -10.76 -1.59
CA ASN A 51 -3.51 -11.68 -0.61
C ASN A 51 -2.61 -11.82 0.62
N GLU A 52 -1.29 -11.84 0.44
CA GLU A 52 -0.33 -11.84 1.56
C GLU A 52 -0.49 -10.57 2.41
N VAL A 53 -0.57 -9.40 1.78
CA VAL A 53 -0.80 -8.11 2.46
C VAL A 53 -2.10 -8.14 3.26
N GLN A 54 -3.21 -8.59 2.65
CA GLN A 54 -4.51 -8.69 3.34
C GLN A 54 -4.46 -9.61 4.54
N SER A 55 -3.87 -10.81 4.38
CA SER A 55 -3.74 -11.78 5.47
C SER A 55 -2.83 -11.27 6.58
N ARG A 56 -1.72 -10.60 6.25
CA ARG A 56 -0.72 -10.13 7.22
C ARG A 56 -1.25 -9.01 8.10
N PHE A 57 -2.04 -8.11 7.53
CA PHE A 57 -2.55 -6.93 8.25
C PHE A 57 -4.03 -7.06 8.67
N GLU A 58 -4.61 -8.26 8.54
CA GLU A 58 -6.00 -8.57 8.91
C GLU A 58 -7.02 -7.61 8.29
N VAL A 59 -6.77 -7.23 7.04
CA VAL A 59 -7.65 -6.31 6.30
C VAL A 59 -8.59 -7.15 5.43
N GLN A 60 -9.87 -7.16 5.78
CA GLN A 60 -10.95 -7.79 5.01
C GLN A 60 -11.94 -6.74 4.48
#